data_AF-A0A950CDQ6-F1
#
_entry.id   AF-A0A950CDQ6-F1
#
_cell.length_a   1.000
_cell.length_b   1.000
_cell.length_c   1.000
_cell.angle_alpha   90.00
_cell.angle_beta   90.00
_cell.angle_gamma   90.00
#
_symmetry.space_group_name_H-M   'P 1'
#
loop_
_entity.id
_entity.type
_entity.pdbx_description
1 polymer ?
#
loop_
_entity_poly.entity_id
_entity_poly.type
_entity_poly.pdbx_seq_one_letter_code
_entity_poly.pdbx_strand_id
1 'polypeptide(L)' 'ETDAQDTLNMTRLQYKVGGISYLQLLNAQRVYLQARQNRVQAEAARYADTAALFQALGGGWWNRQDQ' A
#
# COMPACT_ATOMS: atom_id res chain seq x y z
N GLU A 1 1.03 8.13 0.76
CA GLU A 1 2.11 7.54 -0.08
C GLU A 1 3.07 8.63 -0.55
N THR A 2 2.55 9.76 -1.04
CA THR A 2 3.28 11.01 -1.35
C THR A 2 4.28 11.39 -0.26
N ASP A 3 3.86 11.49 1.00
CA ASP A 3 4.73 11.99 2.07
C ASP A 3 5.99 11.13 2.31
N ALA A 4 5.86 9.80 2.22
CA ALA A 4 6.98 8.88 2.36
C ALA A 4 7.91 8.89 1.14
N GLN A 5 7.34 9.11 -0.05
CA GLN A 5 8.10 9.22 -1.29
C GLN A 5 8.88 10.55 -1.37
N ASP A 6 8.25 11.65 -0.95
CA ASP A 6 8.85 12.97 -0.88
C ASP A 6 9.97 13.01 0.16
N THR A 7 9.74 12.39 1.33
CA THR A 7 10.77 12.21 2.35
C THR A 7 11.95 11.42 1.81
N LEU A 8 11.72 10.31 1.12
CA LEU A 8 12.79 9.53 0.49
C LEU A 8 13.58 10.34 -0.55
N ASN A 9 12.91 11.13 -1.38
CA ASN A 9 13.55 11.97 -2.38
C ASN A 9 14.42 13.06 -1.75
N MET A 10 13.92 13.74 -0.72
CA MET A 10 14.68 14.76 0.02
C MET A 10 15.88 14.15 0.73
N THR A 11 15.71 13.00 1.36
CA THR A 11 16.78 12.26 2.06
C THR A 11 17.87 11.83 1.06
N ARG A 12 17.50 11.37 -0.15
CA ARG A 12 18.46 11.07 -1.23
C ARG A 12 19.28 12.28 -1.66
N LEU A 13 18.65 13.45 -1.78
CA LEU A 13 19.35 14.69 -2.14
C LEU A 13 20.33 15.10 -1.04
N GLN A 14 19.90 15.06 0.23
CA GLN A 14 20.76 15.38 1.37
C GLN A 14 21.97 14.43 1.48
N TYR A 15 21.78 13.13 1.19
CA TYR A 15 22.88 12.18 1.20
C TYR A 15 23.92 12.48 0.12
N LYS A 16 23.47 12.84 -1.10
CA LYS A 16 24.36 13.19 -2.22
C LYS A 16 25.25 14.41 -1.93
N VAL A 17 24.77 15.34 -1.12
CA VAL A 17 25.54 16.53 -0.69
C VAL A 17 26.29 16.31 0.62
N GLY A 18 26.28 15.09 1.18
CA GLY A 18 26.95 14.75 2.44
C GLY A 18 26.24 15.27 3.69
N GLY A 19 25.01 15.79 3.57
CA GLY A 19 24.25 16.38 4.66
C GLY A 19 23.60 15.38 5.63
N ILE A 20 23.56 14.09 5.28
CA ILE A 20 23.01 13.02 6.14
C ILE A 20 23.82 11.73 6.02
N SER A 21 23.69 10.87 7.02
CA SER A 21 24.32 9.54 6.99
C SER A 21 23.56 8.56 6.09
N TYR A 22 24.28 7.56 5.58
CA TYR A 22 23.68 6.47 4.80
C TYR A 22 22.57 5.73 5.56
N LEU A 23 22.69 5.63 6.89
CA LEU A 23 21.68 4.99 7.75
C LEU A 23 20.33 5.73 7.71
N GLN A 24 20.35 7.07 7.64
CA GLN A 24 19.14 7.88 7.50
C GLN A 24 18.48 7.66 6.13
N LEU A 25 19.28 7.58 5.07
CA LEU A 25 18.80 7.21 3.73
C LEU A 25 18.15 5.82 3.71
N LEU A 26 18.77 4.83 4.34
CA LEU A 26 18.23 3.47 4.41
C LEU A 26 16.91 3.43 5.20
N ASN A 27 16.80 4.21 6.27
CA ASN A 27 15.56 4.30 7.04
C ASN A 27 14.43 4.88 6.19
N ALA A 28 14.66 5.99 5.48
CA ALA A 28 13.67 6.58 4.58
C ALA A 28 13.23 5.61 3.47
N GLN A 29 14.15 4.80 2.93
CA GLN A 29 13.81 3.73 1.98
C GLN A 29 12.90 2.67 2.59
N ARG A 30 13.21 2.23 3.83
CA ARG A 30 12.39 1.25 4.56
C ARG A 30 10.97 1.77 4.78
N VAL A 31 10.83 3.02 5.23
CA VAL A 31 9.52 3.66 5.45
C VAL A 31 8.72 3.73 4.15
N TYR A 32 9.35 4.13 3.04
CA TYR A 32 8.71 4.16 1.73
C TYR A 32 8.22 2.78 1.28
N LEU A 33 9.05 1.74 1.43
CA LEU A 33 8.67 0.37 1.08
C LEU A 33 7.52 -0.16 1.94
N GLN A 34 7.49 0.19 3.24
CA GLN A 34 6.38 -0.15 4.12
C GLN A 34 5.09 0.55 3.71
N ALA A 35 5.16 1.85 3.40
CA ALA A 35 4.01 2.61 2.92
C ALA A 35 3.42 2.01 1.63
N ARG A 36 4.29 1.57 0.71
CA ARG A 36 3.89 0.89 -0.52
C ARG A 36 3.21 -0.46 -0.25
N GLN A 37 3.72 -1.26 0.68
CA GLN A 37 3.07 -2.52 1.08
C GLN A 37 1.69 -2.28 1.68
N ASN A 38 1.56 -1.30 2.58
CA ASN A 38 0.29 -0.96 3.21
C ASN A 38 -0.76 -0.53 2.17
N ARG A 39 -0.33 0.22 1.13
CA ARG A 39 -1.23 0.59 0.03
C ARG A 39 -1.75 -0.63 -0.71
N VAL A 40 -0.88 -1.57 -1.08
CA VAL A 40 -1.29 -2.79 -1.79
C VAL A 40 -2.27 -3.62 -0.94
N GLN A 41 -2.02 -3.72 0.37
CA GLN A 41 -2.93 -4.40 1.29
C GLN A 41 -4.29 -3.69 1.38
N ALA A 42 -4.31 -2.36 1.44
CA ALA A 42 -5.55 -1.58 1.45
C ALA A 42 -6.33 -1.72 0.14
N GLU A 43 -5.65 -1.74 -1.01
CA GLU A 43 -6.28 -1.99 -2.31
C GLU A 43 -6.88 -3.40 -2.38
N ALA A 44 -6.15 -4.42 -1.88
CA ALA A 44 -6.64 -5.79 -1.80
C ALA A 44 -7.87 -5.90 -0.87
N ALA A 45 -7.83 -5.27 0.30
CA ALA A 45 -8.95 -5.22 1.23
C ALA A 45 -10.19 -4.59 0.58
N ARG A 46 -10.03 -3.47 -0.13
CA ARG A 46 -11.14 -2.82 -0.86
C ARG A 46 -11.80 -3.75 -1.87
N TYR A 47 -11.02 -4.55 -2.62
CA TYR A 47 -11.57 -5.52 -3.56
C TYR A 47 -12.27 -6.69 -2.85
N ALA A 48 -11.69 -7.19 -1.75
CA ALA A 48 -12.30 -8.22 -0.94
C ALA A 48 -13.64 -7.76 -0.34
N ASP A 49 -13.70 -6.54 0.19
CA ASP A 49 -14.92 -5.93 0.73
C ASP A 49 -15.99 -5.79 -0.35
N THR A 50 -15.58 -5.40 -1.57
CA THR A 50 -16.49 -5.32 -2.71
C THR A 50 -17.04 -6.71 -3.06
N ALA A 51 -16.20 -7.74 -3.14
CA ALA A 51 -16.65 -9.11 -3.40
C ALA A 51 -17.58 -9.64 -2.29
N ALA A 52 -17.27 -9.36 -1.03
CA ALA A 52 -18.11 -9.72 0.11
C ALA A 52 -19.46 -9.00 0.08
N LEU A 53 -19.50 -7.72 -0.32
CA LEU A 53 -20.74 -6.98 -0.54
C LEU A 53 -21.58 -7.58 -1.67
N PHE A 54 -20.95 -7.92 -2.81
CA PHE A 54 -21.62 -8.64 -3.90
C PHE A 54 -22.20 -9.98 -3.44
N GLN A 55 -21.47 -10.72 -2.62
CA GLN A 55 -21.93 -11.97 -2.01
C GLN A 55 -23.13 -11.74 -1.08
N ALA A 56 -23.04 -10.75 -0.18
CA ALA A 56 -24.09 -10.44 0.80
C ALA A 56 -25.39 -9.93 0.17
N LEU A 57 -25.32 -9.23 -0.96
CA LEU A 57 -26.49 -8.74 -1.71
C LEU A 57 -27.17 -9.81 -2.59
N GLY A 58 -26.80 -11.08 -2.43
CA GLY A 58 -27.41 -12.20 -3.18
C GLY A 58 -26.48 -12.85 -4.21
N GLY A 59 -25.17 -12.63 -4.08
CA GLY A 59 -24.15 -13.36 -4.82
C GLY A 59 -24.19 -14.85 -4.46
N GLY A 60 -24.91 -15.59 -5.30
CA GLY A 60 -25.46 -16.91 -5.02
C GLY A 60 -26.62 -17.25 -5.96
N TRP A 61 -27.19 -16.26 -6.67
CA TRP A 61 -28.22 -16.50 -7.68
C TRP A 61 -27.79 -17.42 -8.83
N TRP A 62 -26.49 -17.50 -9.15
CA TRP A 62 -25.97 -18.41 -10.18
C TRP A 62 -25.71 -19.84 -9.68
N ASN A 63 -25.73 -20.06 -8.35
CA ASN A 63 -25.63 -21.39 -7.74
C ASN A 63 -26.90 -21.74 -6.95
N ARG A 64 -28.04 -21.23 -7.42
CA ARG A 64 -29.35 -21.71 -6.98
C ARG A 64 -29.59 -23.08 -7.60
N GLN A 65 -29.33 -24.13 -6.84
CA GLN A 65 -30.03 -25.40 -7.05
C GLN A 65 -31.44 -25.18 -6.51
N ASP A 66 -32.31 -24.62 -7.34
CA ASP A 66 -33.74 -24.63 -7.10
C ASP A 66 -34.17 -26.12 -7.09
N GLN A 67 -34.39 -26.69 -5.90
CA GLN A 67 -35.14 -27.93 -5.72
C GLN A 67 -36.61 -27.61 -5.50
#